data_AF-A0A3D1V274-F1
#
_entry.id   AF-A0A3D1V274-F1
#
_cell.length_a   1.000
_cell.length_b   1.000
_cell.length_c   1.000
_cell.angle_alpha   90.00
_cell.angle_beta   90.00
_cell.angle_gamma   90.00
#
_symmetry.space_group_name_H-M   'P 1'
#
loop_
_entity.id
_entity.type
_entity.pdbx_description
1 polymer ?
#
loop_
_entity_poly.entity_id
_entity_poly.type
_entity_poly.pdbx_seq_one_letter_code
_entity_poly.pdbx_strand_id
1 'polypeptide(L)' 'CRIVATVGTDFDEYRAELERLGVDTSGIHLIDHERTASAFITTDRADNQITGFYPGAMMKAREVSITEHLDEVGLG' A
#
# COMPACT_ATOMS: atom_id res chain seq x y z
N CYS A 1 -6.40 -9.25 9.22
CA CYS A 1 -5.69 -9.18 7.93
C CYS A 1 -4.74 -8.00 8.02
N ARG A 2 -3.43 -8.21 7.89
CA ARG A 2 -2.40 -7.16 8.01
C ARG A 2 -1.91 -6.76 6.62
N ILE A 3 -1.73 -5.47 6.39
CA ILE A 3 -1.14 -4.93 5.15
C ILE A 3 0.32 -4.54 5.42
N VAL A 4 1.22 -5.04 4.58
CA VAL A 4 2.63 -4.61 4.53
C VAL A 4 2.84 -3.88 3.20
N ALA A 5 3.09 -2.58 3.27
CA ALA A 5 3.20 -1.72 2.08
C ALA A 5 3.94 -0.43 2.39
N THR A 6 4.37 0.28 1.35
CA THR A 6 4.83 1.67 1.45
C THR A 6 3.78 2.63 0.91
N VAL A 7 3.60 3.77 1.58
CA VAL A 7 2.61 4.80 1.26
C VAL A 7 3.23 6.18 1.33
N GLY A 8 2.62 7.15 0.65
CA GLY A 8 3.08 8.54 0.67
C GLY A 8 2.38 9.37 1.74
N THR A 9 2.76 10.65 1.79
CA THR A 9 2.26 11.66 2.74
C THR A 9 0.75 11.92 2.70
N ASP A 10 0.05 11.40 1.68
CA ASP A 10 -1.39 11.55 1.45
C ASP A 10 -2.23 10.34 1.90
N PHE A 11 -1.67 9.42 2.68
CA PHE A 11 -2.33 8.16 3.05
C PHE A 11 -3.31 8.23 4.23
N ASP A 12 -3.31 9.30 5.02
CA ASP A 12 -4.00 9.33 6.32
C ASP A 12 -5.52 9.06 6.25
N GLU A 13 -6.21 9.59 5.24
CA GLU A 13 -7.64 9.30 5.05
C GLU A 13 -7.88 7.81 4.76
N TYR A 14 -7.02 7.20 3.96
CA TYR A 14 -7.16 5.80 3.58
C TYR A 14 -6.79 4.86 4.74
N ARG A 15 -5.80 5.25 5.56
CA ARG A 15 -5.48 4.58 6.83
C ARG A 15 -6.71 4.49 7.72
N ALA A 16 -7.37 5.62 7.96
CA ALA A 16 -8.52 5.68 8.85
C ALA A 16 -9.66 4.75 8.39
N GLU A 17 -9.92 4.70 7.08
CA GLU A 17 -10.97 3.82 6.54
C GLU A 17 -10.60 2.33 6.64
N LEU A 18 -9.33 1.97 6.39
CA LEU A 18 -8.85 0.60 6.56
C LEU A 18 -8.98 0.13 8.02
N GLU A 19 -8.54 0.96 8.96
CA GLU A 19 -8.64 0.67 10.40
C GLU A 19 -10.10 0.55 10.85
N ARG A 20 -10.99 1.41 10.33
CA ARG A 20 -12.44 1.33 10.58
C ARG A 20 -13.04 0.00 10.11
N LEU A 21 -12.53 -0.57 9.02
CA LEU A 21 -12.93 -1.88 8.49
C LEU A 21 -12.25 -3.06 9.20
N GLY A 22 -11.42 -2.80 10.21
CA GLY A 22 -10.70 -3.83 10.97
C GLY A 22 -9.45 -4.37 10.26
N VAL A 23 -8.91 -3.63 9.30
CA VAL A 23 -7.63 -3.95 8.66
C VAL A 23 -6.48 -3.45 9.54
N ASP A 24 -5.49 -4.32 9.77
CA ASP A 24 -4.30 -3.96 10.51
C ASP A 24 -3.29 -3.26 9.58
N THR A 25 -3.07 -1.97 9.85
CA THR A 25 -2.19 -1.05 9.11
C THR A 25 -0.81 -0.88 9.74
N SER A 26 -0.49 -1.64 10.80
CA SER A 26 0.81 -1.55 11.51
C SER A 26 2.01 -1.86 10.62
N GLY A 27 1.83 -2.66 9.56
CA GLY A 27 2.87 -2.98 8.57
C GLY A 27 3.05 -1.92 7.47
N ILE A 28 2.35 -0.80 7.52
CA ILE A 28 2.41 0.26 6.50
C ILE A 28 3.48 1.30 6.84
N HIS A 29 4.41 1.52 5.91
CA HIS A 29 5.55 2.42 6.04
C HIS A 29 5.32 3.72 5.27
N LEU A 30 5.37 4.86 5.96
CA LEU A 30 5.24 6.18 5.36
C LEU A 30 6.57 6.62 4.72
N ILE A 31 6.50 7.17 3.50
CA ILE A 31 7.64 7.77 2.81
C ILE A 31 7.45 9.29 2.75
N ASP A 32 8.20 10.02 3.60
CA ASP A 32 8.01 11.46 3.88
C ASP A 32 8.16 12.41 2.68
N HIS A 33 8.77 11.95 1.58
CA HIS A 33 9.05 12.78 0.39
C HIS A 33 8.35 12.28 -0.88
N GLU A 34 7.38 11.37 -0.74
CA GLU A 34 6.66 10.80 -1.87
C GLU A 34 5.14 10.89 -1.66
N ARG A 35 4.40 10.78 -2.78
CA ARG A 35 2.96 10.57 -2.81
C ARG A 35 2.66 9.08 -2.92
N THR A 36 1.48 8.67 -2.48
CA THR A 36 0.99 7.29 -2.64
C THR A 36 0.87 6.95 -4.12
N ALA A 37 1.15 5.69 -4.47
CA ALA A 37 1.06 5.23 -5.85
C ALA A 37 -0.32 5.54 -6.46
N SER A 38 -0.34 5.98 -7.71
CA SER A 38 -1.56 6.36 -8.41
C SER A 38 -1.66 5.63 -9.74
N ALA A 39 -2.82 5.03 -10.00
CA ALA A 39 -3.13 4.35 -11.25
C ALA A 39 -4.30 5.04 -11.95
N PHE A 40 -4.08 5.48 -13.19
CA PHE A 40 -5.11 6.01 -14.07
C PHE A 40 -5.40 4.95 -15.13
N ILE A 41 -6.53 4.26 -14.97
CA ILE A 41 -6.88 3.08 -15.77
C ILE A 41 -8.03 3.42 -16.71
N THR A 42 -7.78 3.32 -18.02
CA THR A 42 -8.84 3.30 -19.03
C THR A 42 -9.20 1.86 -19.34
N THR A 43 -10.48 1.51 -19.23
CA THR A 43 -10.96 0.15 -19.50
C THR A 43 -12.14 0.11 -20.46
N ASP A 44 -12.28 -1.00 -21.20
CA ASP A 44 -13.43 -1.27 -22.07
C ASP A 44 -14.36 -2.35 -21.46
N ARG A 45 -15.40 -2.76 -22.19
CA ARG A 45 -16.36 -3.79 -21.72
C ARG A 45 -15.83 -5.22 -21.76
N ALA A 46 -14.64 -5.43 -22.32
CA ALA A 46 -13.97 -6.72 -22.37
C ALA A 46 -12.85 -6.81 -21.31
N ASP A 47 -12.85 -5.91 -20.32
CA ASP A 47 -11.87 -5.81 -19.25
C ASP A 47 -10.44 -5.53 -19.71
N ASN A 48 -10.24 -5.04 -20.93
CA ASN A 48 -8.92 -4.60 -21.38
C ASN A 48 -8.54 -3.32 -20.63
N GLN A 49 -7.28 -3.20 -20.20
CA GLN A 49 -6.80 -2.07 -19.41
C GLN A 49 -5.61 -1.38 -20.06
N ILE A 50 -5.71 -0.06 -20.24
CA ILE A 50 -4.59 0.83 -20.55
C ILE A 50 -4.33 1.67 -19.30
N THR A 51 -3.17 1.45 -18.68
CA THR A 51 -2.86 2.00 -17.36
C THR A 51 -1.68 2.97 -17.42
N GLY A 52 -1.94 4.23 -17.09
CA GLY A 52 -0.91 5.17 -16.68
C GLY A 52 -0.63 4.98 -15.19
N PHE A 53 0.61 4.65 -14.83
CA PHE A 53 0.97 4.34 -13.45
C PHE A 53 2.09 5.25 -12.95
N TYR A 54 1.82 5.95 -11.84
CA TYR A 54 2.82 6.68 -11.08
C TYR A 54 3.16 5.89 -9.80
N PRO A 55 4.36 5.29 -9.71
CA PRO A 55 4.72 4.44 -8.57
C PRO A 55 4.83 5.18 -7.23
N GLY A 56 5.34 6.42 -7.21
CA GLY A 56 5.56 7.19 -5.97
C GLY A 56 6.26 6.37 -4.88
N ALA A 57 5.67 6.40 -3.67
CA ALA A 57 6.16 5.66 -2.50
C ALA A 57 6.30 4.15 -2.73
N MET A 58 5.60 3.54 -3.69
CA MET A 58 5.70 2.11 -3.99
C MET A 58 7.12 1.71 -4.43
N MET A 59 7.92 2.62 -4.99
CA MET A 59 9.32 2.35 -5.35
C MET A 59 10.19 1.94 -4.15
N LYS A 60 9.74 2.26 -2.94
CA LYS A 60 10.41 1.96 -1.67
C LYS A 60 9.99 0.64 -1.05
N ALA A 61 9.02 -0.08 -1.63
CA ALA A 61 8.49 -1.32 -1.06
C ALA A 61 9.57 -2.40 -0.81
N ARG A 62 10.64 -2.43 -1.62
CA ARG A 62 11.79 -3.34 -1.44
C ARG A 62 12.59 -3.12 -0.16
N GLU A 63 12.44 -1.95 0.48
CA GLU A 63 13.13 -1.57 1.71
C GLU A 63 12.37 -2.11 2.95
N VAL A 64 11.15 -2.63 2.76
CA VAL A 64 10.33 -3.23 3.82
C VAL A 64 10.55 -4.74 3.87
N SER A 65 11.02 -5.23 5.02
CA SER A 65 11.19 -6.66 5.28
C SER A 65 9.87 -7.28 5.72
N ILE A 66 9.39 -8.32 5.03
CA ILE A 66 8.20 -9.05 5.46
C ILE A 66 8.46 -9.84 6.75
N THR A 67 9.68 -10.37 6.91
CA THR A 67 10.04 -11.24 8.05
C THR A 67 9.89 -10.53 9.40
N GLU A 68 10.22 -9.23 9.45
CA GLU A 68 10.03 -8.40 10.65
C GLU A 68 8.57 -8.33 11.10
N HIS A 69 7.61 -8.59 10.20
CA HIS A 69 6.18 -8.58 10.48
C HIS A 69 5.58 -9.98 10.68
N LEU A 70 6.37 -11.06 10.57
CA LEU A 70 5.91 -12.46 10.72
C LEU A 70 6.00 -12.96 12.17
N ASP A 71 6.98 -12.50 12.93
CA ASP A 71 7.23 -12.95 14.32
C ASP A 71 6.07 -12.59 15.26
N GLU A 72 5.35 -11.50 14.96
CA GLU A 72 4.18 -11.04 15.73
C GLU A 72 2.90 -11.85 15.46
N VAL A 73 2.87 -12.64 14.39
CA VAL A 73 1.68 -13.40 13.95
C VAL A 73 1.74 -14.88 14.35
N GLY A 74 2.81 -15.31 15.04
CA GLY A 74 2.95 -16.66 15.58
C GLY A 74 3.17 -17.76 14.53
N LEU A 75 3.74 -17.42 13.37
CA LEU A 75 4.01 -18.35 12.26
C LEU A 75 5.51 -18.72 12.12
N GLY A 76 6.30 -18.50 13.17
CA GLY A 76 7.72 -18.89 13.26
C GLY A 76 7.95 -20.32 13.72
#